data_AF-A0A8H8IRF2-F1
#
_entry.id   AF-A0A8H8IRF2-F1
#
_cell.length_a   1.000
_cell.length_b   1.000
_cell.length_c   1.000
_cell.angle_alpha   90.00
_cell.angle_beta   90.00
_cell.angle_gamma   90.00
#
_symmetry.space_group_name_H-M   'P 1'
#
loop_
_entity.id
_entity.type
_entity.pdbx_description
1 polymer ?
#
loop_
_entity_poly.entity_id
_entity_poly.type
_entity_poly.pdbx_seq_one_letter_code
_entity_poly.pdbx_strand_id
1 'polypeptide(L)'
;MGELGAPMASPDRSPKYRLPVIADPSSDPNGKPTYIVESFNIALYLDERYPGPKHPIVFPEGTRILQKIASDTLTNEIGFALLQVINPLVAKPGFLDDRGRDYFCSTRESWFGDLGEIAKAEPEKWGEIRKKWDSFGPKFQLNQGAKEDGPFVMGNLASFTDFAIGGLIFWLRRAEGGDMPRWKEVTEWHGGRWARLWAALEIIEQDSTRVD
;
A
#
# COMPACT_ATOMS: atom_id res chain seq x y z
N MET A 1 -7.18 11.65 17.54
CA MET A 1 -7.43 12.12 16.16
C MET A 1 -8.35 13.33 16.14
N GLY A 2 -9.60 13.23 16.59
CA GLY A 2 -10.49 14.40 16.70
C GLY A 2 -9.97 15.50 17.62
N GLU A 3 -9.41 15.12 18.78
CA GLU A 3 -8.78 16.07 19.72
C GLU A 3 -7.49 16.71 19.19
N LEU A 4 -6.86 16.10 18.17
CA LEU A 4 -5.63 16.60 17.54
C LEU A 4 -5.92 17.57 16.38
N GLY A 5 -7.19 17.77 16.02
CA GLY A 5 -7.58 18.58 14.87
C GLY A 5 -7.21 17.97 13.51
N ALA A 6 -6.88 16.67 13.46
CA ALA A 6 -6.56 15.99 12.20
C ALA A 6 -7.82 15.89 11.32
N PRO A 7 -7.72 16.17 10.00
CA PRO A 7 -8.86 16.14 9.10
C PRO A 7 -9.51 14.74 9.01
N MET A 8 -10.82 14.71 8.74
CA MET A 8 -11.56 13.46 8.61
C MET A 8 -11.28 12.78 7.27
N ALA A 9 -11.21 11.44 7.28
CA ALA A 9 -10.98 10.64 6.08
C ALA A 9 -12.21 10.57 5.15
N SER A 10 -13.42 10.83 5.66
CA SER A 10 -14.66 10.86 4.89
C SER A 10 -15.69 11.79 5.56
N PRO A 11 -16.43 12.62 4.79
CA PRO A 11 -17.42 13.56 5.33
C PRO A 11 -18.80 12.93 5.65
N ASP A 12 -18.97 11.60 5.60
CA ASP A 12 -20.24 10.96 5.98
C ASP A 12 -20.47 11.00 7.50
N ARG A 13 -21.73 10.81 7.92
CA ARG A 13 -22.30 11.17 9.25
C ARG A 13 -21.67 10.50 10.48
N SER A 14 -20.54 9.80 10.34
CA SER A 14 -19.72 9.27 11.43
C SER A 14 -18.24 9.52 11.12
N PRO A 15 -17.48 10.25 11.95
CA PRO A 15 -16.07 10.51 11.67
C PRO A 15 -15.28 9.20 11.71
N LYS A 16 -14.95 8.66 10.53
CA LYS A 16 -14.06 7.50 10.38
C LYS A 16 -12.62 8.01 10.35
N TYR A 17 -11.90 7.83 11.45
CA TYR A 17 -10.46 8.08 11.49
C TYR A 17 -9.74 6.85 10.96
N ARG A 18 -8.88 7.06 9.96
CA ARG A 18 -8.06 6.01 9.33
C ARG A 18 -6.59 6.37 9.44
N LEU A 19 -5.76 5.33 9.51
CA LEU A 19 -4.32 5.45 9.35
C LEU A 19 -3.96 5.16 7.87
N PRO A 20 -2.81 5.67 7.37
CA PRO A 20 -1.80 6.46 8.09
C PRO A 20 -2.19 7.93 8.28
N VAL A 21 -1.60 8.54 9.32
CA VAL A 21 -1.60 9.99 9.60
C VAL A 21 -0.22 10.39 10.08
N ILE A 22 0.26 11.52 9.59
CA ILE A 22 1.51 12.12 10.07
C ILE A 22 1.23 13.44 10.78
N ALA A 23 2.13 13.79 11.70
CA ALA A 23 2.22 15.10 12.32
C ALA A 23 3.60 15.66 11.97
N ASP A 24 3.64 16.65 11.09
CA ASP A 24 4.90 17.33 10.75
C ASP A 24 5.12 18.49 11.73
N PRO A 25 6.20 18.47 12.54
CA PRO A 25 6.46 19.50 13.52
C PRO A 25 6.61 20.89 12.91
N SER A 26 6.16 21.91 13.64
CA SER A 26 6.40 23.31 13.29
C SER A 26 7.88 23.66 13.47
N SER A 27 8.40 24.52 12.58
CA SER A 27 9.73 25.13 12.76
C SER A 27 9.75 26.19 13.87
N ASP A 28 8.59 26.77 14.21
CA ASP A 28 8.42 27.56 15.42
C ASP A 28 8.29 26.62 16.63
N PRO A 29 9.15 26.73 17.65
CA PRO A 29 9.08 25.95 18.89
C PRO A 29 7.73 26.02 19.63
N ASN A 30 6.96 27.09 19.43
CA ASN A 30 5.61 27.26 20.00
C ASN A 30 4.49 27.00 18.99
N GLY A 31 4.83 26.66 17.75
CA GLY A 31 3.87 26.39 16.68
C GLY A 31 3.24 25.01 16.80
N LYS A 32 2.05 24.86 16.23
CA LYS A 32 1.33 23.57 16.21
C LYS A 32 1.83 22.71 15.05
N PRO A 33 1.89 21.37 15.21
CA PRO A 33 2.18 20.47 14.10
C PRO A 33 1.12 20.58 12.99
N THR A 34 1.55 20.31 11.75
CA THR A 34 0.64 20.12 10.63
C THR A 34 0.24 18.65 10.55
N TYR A 35 -1.06 18.37 10.66
CA TYR A 35 -1.58 17.01 10.56
C TYR A 35 -2.06 16.72 9.15
N ILE A 36 -1.52 15.67 8.54
CA ILE A 36 -1.91 15.22 7.19
C ILE A 36 -2.42 13.78 7.28
N VAL A 37 -3.56 13.53 6.63
CA VAL A 37 -4.24 12.23 6.58
C VAL A 37 -4.34 11.76 5.12
N GLU A 38 -4.60 10.47 4.93
CA GLU A 38 -4.64 9.78 3.63
C GLU A 38 -3.26 9.66 2.97
N SER A 39 -2.86 8.43 2.63
CA SER A 39 -1.51 8.12 2.16
C SER A 39 -1.08 8.94 0.93
N PHE A 40 -1.98 9.17 -0.03
CA PHE A 40 -1.70 9.97 -1.23
C PHE A 40 -1.43 11.45 -0.87
N ASN A 41 -2.22 12.02 0.02
CA ASN A 41 -2.05 13.42 0.45
C ASN A 41 -0.81 13.59 1.32
N ILE A 42 -0.51 12.60 2.16
CA ILE A 42 0.74 12.54 2.93
C ILE A 42 1.94 12.57 1.98
N ALA A 43 1.95 11.73 0.95
CA ALA A 43 3.04 11.70 -0.02
C ALA A 43 3.16 13.02 -0.80
N LEU A 44 2.04 13.63 -1.21
CA LEU A 44 2.05 14.95 -1.85
C LEU A 44 2.65 16.03 -0.94
N TYR A 45 2.21 16.05 0.31
CA TYR A 45 2.72 16.98 1.31
C TYR A 45 4.21 16.82 1.52
N LEU A 46 4.70 15.58 1.62
CA LEU A 46 6.11 15.31 1.83
C LEU A 46 6.96 15.77 0.64
N ASP A 47 6.55 15.49 -0.60
CA ASP A 47 7.27 15.97 -1.80
C ASP A 47 7.32 17.51 -1.88
N GLU A 48 6.24 18.20 -1.48
CA GLU A 48 6.16 19.67 -1.49
C GLU A 48 6.98 20.30 -0.36
N ARG A 49 6.94 19.70 0.83
CA ARG A 49 7.57 20.23 2.03
C ARG A 49 9.07 19.94 2.08
N TYR A 50 9.47 18.81 1.51
CA TYR A 50 10.82 18.25 1.52
C TYR A 50 11.27 17.96 0.08
N PRO A 51 11.63 18.98 -0.72
CA PRO A 51 11.92 18.80 -2.13
C PRO A 51 13.32 18.22 -2.39
N GLY A 52 13.50 17.70 -3.60
CA GLY A 52 14.79 17.27 -4.13
C GLY A 52 15.80 18.40 -4.31
N PRO A 53 17.11 18.08 -4.47
CA PRO A 53 17.69 16.72 -4.50
C PRO A 53 17.93 16.14 -3.10
N LYS A 54 17.67 16.91 -2.03
CA LYS A 54 17.92 16.47 -0.65
C LYS A 54 17.04 15.29 -0.24
N HIS A 55 15.83 15.22 -0.79
CA HIS A 55 14.87 14.16 -0.53
C HIS A 55 14.39 13.55 -1.86
N PRO A 56 14.17 12.22 -1.91
CA PRO A 56 13.56 11.59 -3.08
C PRO A 56 12.16 12.14 -3.35
N ILE A 57 11.82 12.33 -4.62
CA ILE A 57 10.49 12.79 -5.06
C ILE A 57 9.74 11.58 -5.62
N VAL A 58 8.49 11.38 -5.19
CA VAL A 58 7.63 10.27 -5.66
C VAL A 58 6.56 10.71 -6.67
N PHE A 59 6.39 12.03 -6.84
CA PHE A 59 5.55 12.67 -7.85
C PHE A 59 6.36 13.57 -8.79
N PRO A 60 6.98 12.99 -9.83
CA PRO A 60 7.59 13.78 -10.89
C PRO A 60 6.59 14.76 -11.53
N GLU A 61 7.09 15.86 -12.07
CA GLU A 61 6.26 16.93 -12.63
C GLU A 61 5.25 16.40 -13.66
N GLY A 62 3.99 16.85 -13.55
CA GLY A 62 2.91 16.43 -14.44
C GLY A 62 2.32 15.03 -14.17
N THR A 63 2.83 14.26 -13.21
CA THR A 63 2.39 12.86 -13.02
C THR A 63 1.34 12.62 -11.95
N ARG A 64 1.06 13.61 -11.08
CA ARG A 64 0.18 13.46 -9.90
C ARG A 64 -1.16 12.80 -10.23
N ILE A 65 -1.86 13.29 -11.26
CA ILE A 65 -3.18 12.77 -11.67
C ILE A 65 -3.05 11.33 -12.18
N LEU A 66 -2.03 11.03 -12.99
CA LEU A 66 -1.82 9.69 -13.54
C LEU A 66 -1.53 8.68 -12.44
N GLN A 67 -0.71 9.06 -11.46
CA GLN A 67 -0.39 8.20 -10.32
C GLN A 67 -1.60 7.98 -9.42
N LYS A 68 -2.47 8.99 -9.23
CA LYS A 68 -3.73 8.85 -8.50
C LYS A 68 -4.68 7.87 -9.20
N ILE A 69 -4.87 8.04 -10.52
CA ILE A 69 -5.69 7.14 -11.33
C ILE A 69 -5.13 5.71 -11.25
N ALA A 70 -3.81 5.54 -11.38
CA ALA A 70 -3.17 4.23 -11.30
C ALA A 70 -3.36 3.57 -9.93
N SER A 71 -3.17 4.32 -8.82
CA SER A 71 -3.35 3.78 -7.47
C SER A 71 -4.81 3.43 -7.15
N ASP A 72 -5.76 4.25 -7.61
CA ASP A 72 -7.19 4.00 -7.41
C ASP A 72 -7.63 2.79 -8.25
N THR A 73 -7.14 2.68 -9.49
CA THR A 73 -7.39 1.52 -10.36
C THR A 73 -6.83 0.24 -9.74
N LEU A 74 -5.59 0.27 -9.22
CA LEU A 74 -4.99 -0.86 -8.51
C LEU A 74 -5.85 -1.30 -7.32
N THR A 75 -6.30 -0.34 -6.51
CA THR A 75 -7.12 -0.62 -5.33
C THR A 75 -8.45 -1.27 -5.71
N ASN A 76 -9.11 -0.73 -6.74
CA ASN A 76 -10.40 -1.22 -7.22
C ASN A 76 -10.30 -2.60 -7.89
N GLU A 77 -9.28 -2.80 -8.71
CA GLU A 77 -9.15 -4.02 -9.49
C GLU A 77 -8.54 -5.18 -8.70
N ILE A 78 -7.55 -4.89 -7.85
CA ILE A 78 -6.76 -5.91 -7.15
C ILE A 78 -6.96 -5.82 -5.65
N GLY A 79 -6.86 -4.62 -5.07
CA GLY A 79 -6.87 -4.40 -3.62
C GLY A 79 -8.06 -5.05 -2.92
N PHE A 80 -9.29 -4.75 -3.35
CA PHE A 80 -10.49 -5.33 -2.71
C PHE A 80 -10.63 -6.85 -2.86
N ALA A 81 -10.12 -7.43 -3.95
CA ALA A 81 -10.07 -8.89 -4.09
C ALA A 81 -9.04 -9.48 -3.12
N LEU A 82 -7.86 -8.87 -3.03
CA LEU A 82 -6.78 -9.28 -2.13
C LEU A 82 -7.19 -9.24 -0.65
N LEU A 83 -8.06 -8.31 -0.26
CA LEU A 83 -8.62 -8.25 1.10
C LEU A 83 -9.32 -9.55 1.53
N GLN A 84 -9.97 -10.26 0.60
CA GLN A 84 -10.66 -11.51 0.93
C GLN A 84 -9.66 -12.63 1.30
N VAL A 85 -8.43 -12.56 0.81
CA VAL A 85 -7.37 -13.50 1.19
C VAL A 85 -6.60 -13.01 2.43
N ILE A 86 -6.33 -11.72 2.53
CA ILE A 86 -5.53 -11.16 3.63
C ILE A 86 -6.32 -11.08 4.94
N ASN A 87 -7.60 -10.69 4.93
CA ASN A 87 -8.37 -10.48 6.16
C ASN A 87 -8.42 -11.72 7.06
N PRO A 88 -8.69 -12.94 6.56
CA PRO A 88 -8.65 -14.13 7.41
C PRO A 88 -7.26 -14.43 8.00
N LEU A 89 -6.18 -14.05 7.30
CA LEU A 89 -4.81 -14.19 7.82
C LEU A 89 -4.55 -13.19 8.96
N VAL A 90 -4.98 -11.94 8.80
CA VAL A 90 -4.89 -10.89 9.82
C VAL A 90 -5.74 -11.20 11.06
N ALA A 91 -6.88 -11.87 10.87
CA ALA A 91 -7.77 -12.27 11.95
C ALA A 91 -7.21 -13.40 12.83
N LYS A 92 -6.11 -14.05 12.44
CA LYS A 92 -5.48 -15.11 13.24
C LYS A 92 -4.92 -14.55 14.56
N PRO A 93 -4.99 -15.33 15.66
CA PRO A 93 -4.32 -14.97 16.90
C PRO A 93 -2.82 -14.69 16.70
N GLY A 94 -2.32 -13.65 17.35
CA GLY A 94 -0.89 -13.27 17.31
C GLY A 94 -0.49 -12.33 16.17
N PHE A 95 -1.38 -12.03 15.21
CA PHE A 95 -1.11 -11.00 14.20
C PHE A 95 -1.38 -9.58 14.74
N LEU A 96 -2.58 -9.36 15.30
CA LEU A 96 -2.93 -8.18 16.10
C LEU A 96 -2.92 -8.52 17.59
N ASP A 97 -2.84 -7.50 18.45
CA ASP A 97 -3.21 -7.65 19.86
C ASP A 97 -4.70 -8.05 19.99
N ASP A 98 -5.10 -8.58 21.15
CA ASP A 98 -6.45 -9.14 21.31
C ASP A 98 -7.56 -8.11 21.05
N ARG A 99 -7.40 -6.88 21.55
CA ARG A 99 -8.39 -5.81 21.34
C ARG A 99 -8.48 -5.41 19.87
N GLY A 100 -7.33 -5.29 19.21
CA GLY A 100 -7.22 -4.96 17.80
C GLY A 100 -7.82 -6.05 16.93
N ARG A 101 -7.59 -7.32 17.26
CA ARG A 101 -8.21 -8.48 16.60
C ARG A 101 -9.72 -8.47 16.76
N ASP A 102 -10.23 -8.27 17.98
CA ASP A 102 -11.67 -8.28 18.23
C ASP A 102 -12.39 -7.17 17.44
N TYR A 103 -11.83 -5.95 17.46
CA TYR A 103 -12.33 -4.85 16.63
C TYR A 103 -12.24 -5.16 15.13
N PHE A 104 -11.11 -5.73 14.68
CA PHE A 104 -10.89 -6.07 13.29
C PHE A 104 -11.91 -7.12 12.81
N CYS A 105 -12.07 -8.24 13.50
CA CYS A 105 -13.02 -9.28 13.14
C CYS A 105 -14.44 -8.71 13.09
N SER A 106 -14.89 -8.03 14.16
CA SER A 106 -16.23 -7.45 14.21
C SER A 106 -16.52 -6.51 13.04
N THR A 107 -15.58 -5.61 12.73
CA THR A 107 -15.77 -4.65 11.62
C THR A 107 -15.70 -5.32 10.25
N ARG A 108 -14.78 -6.27 10.04
CA ARG A 108 -14.61 -6.93 8.72
C ARG A 108 -15.73 -7.91 8.45
N GLU A 109 -16.21 -8.63 9.45
CA GLU A 109 -17.37 -9.53 9.30
C GLU A 109 -18.64 -8.74 8.95
N SER A 110 -18.80 -7.53 9.51
CA SER A 110 -19.92 -6.66 9.13
C SER A 110 -19.88 -6.18 7.68
N TRP A 111 -18.70 -6.14 7.04
CA TRP A 111 -18.52 -5.63 5.68
C TRP A 111 -18.42 -6.73 4.63
N PHE A 112 -17.79 -7.85 4.98
CA PHE A 112 -17.42 -8.91 4.05
C PHE A 112 -18.14 -10.23 4.32
N GLY A 113 -18.80 -10.37 5.47
CA GLY A 113 -19.35 -11.65 5.95
C GLY A 113 -18.33 -12.46 6.76
N ASP A 114 -18.70 -13.69 7.11
CA ASP A 114 -17.92 -14.56 7.99
C ASP A 114 -16.50 -14.82 7.44
N LEU A 115 -15.48 -14.42 8.21
CA LEU A 115 -14.08 -14.55 7.80
C LEU A 115 -13.61 -16.00 7.74
N GLY A 116 -14.24 -16.91 8.49
CA GLY A 116 -13.97 -18.35 8.46
C GLY A 116 -14.48 -19.00 7.17
N GLU A 117 -15.68 -18.64 6.71
CA GLU A 117 -16.21 -19.07 5.41
C GLU A 117 -15.40 -18.51 4.25
N ILE A 118 -14.97 -17.24 4.34
CA ILE A 118 -14.07 -16.64 3.35
C ILE A 118 -12.74 -17.42 3.30
N ALA A 119 -12.18 -17.80 4.46
CA ALA A 119 -10.95 -18.59 4.52
C ALA A 119 -11.08 -19.96 3.85
N LYS A 120 -12.27 -20.57 3.84
CA LYS A 120 -12.52 -21.86 3.18
C LYS A 120 -12.54 -21.74 1.65
N ALA A 121 -13.02 -20.62 1.13
CA ALA A 121 -13.06 -20.32 -0.32
C ALA A 121 -11.75 -19.71 -0.84
N GLU A 122 -10.68 -19.75 -0.05
CA GLU A 122 -9.44 -19.06 -0.35
C GLU A 122 -8.79 -19.49 -1.68
N PRO A 123 -8.73 -20.79 -2.04
CA PRO A 123 -8.14 -21.20 -3.33
C PRO A 123 -8.84 -20.57 -4.54
N GLU A 124 -10.18 -20.48 -4.53
CA GLU A 124 -10.95 -19.83 -5.57
C GLU A 124 -10.66 -18.32 -5.62
N LYS A 125 -10.63 -17.66 -4.45
CA LYS A 125 -10.33 -16.23 -4.34
C LYS A 125 -8.93 -15.89 -4.80
N TRP A 126 -7.95 -16.73 -4.48
CA TRP A 126 -6.58 -16.57 -4.97
C TRP A 126 -6.50 -16.72 -6.49
N GLY A 127 -7.23 -17.67 -7.07
CA GLY A 127 -7.36 -17.80 -8.52
C GLY A 127 -7.99 -16.56 -9.19
N GLU A 128 -8.97 -15.91 -8.57
CA GLU A 128 -9.54 -14.64 -9.04
C GLU A 128 -8.53 -13.50 -8.98
N ILE A 129 -7.76 -13.41 -7.89
CA ILE A 129 -6.69 -12.41 -7.73
C ILE A 129 -5.62 -12.62 -8.80
N ARG A 130 -5.19 -13.86 -9.04
CA ARG A 130 -4.25 -14.19 -10.12
C ARG A 130 -4.72 -13.66 -11.46
N LYS A 131 -5.99 -13.92 -11.85
CA LYS A 131 -6.57 -13.42 -13.11
C LYS A 131 -6.60 -11.90 -13.20
N LYS A 132 -6.97 -11.23 -12.10
CA LYS A 132 -6.96 -9.76 -12.03
C LYS A 132 -5.55 -9.20 -12.17
N TRP A 133 -4.58 -9.85 -11.53
CA TRP A 133 -3.17 -9.51 -11.64
C TRP A 133 -2.62 -9.77 -13.04
N ASP A 134 -3.06 -10.83 -13.72
CA ASP A 134 -2.68 -11.14 -15.11
C ASP A 134 -3.26 -10.14 -16.12
N SER A 135 -4.40 -9.52 -15.82
CA SER A 135 -4.96 -8.43 -16.64
C SER A 135 -4.22 -7.10 -16.43
N PHE A 136 -3.73 -6.86 -15.21
CA PHE A 136 -3.10 -5.60 -14.83
C PHE A 136 -1.58 -5.59 -15.07
N GLY A 137 -0.91 -6.67 -14.72
CA GLY A 137 0.55 -6.82 -14.68
C GLY A 137 1.29 -6.59 -16.00
N PRO A 138 0.77 -7.07 -17.15
CA PRO A 138 1.39 -6.80 -18.45
C PRO A 138 1.54 -5.32 -18.77
N LYS A 139 0.66 -4.45 -18.24
CA LYS A 139 0.75 -2.98 -18.44
C LYS A 139 2.03 -2.38 -17.85
N PHE A 140 2.63 -3.03 -16.85
CA PHE A 140 3.87 -2.60 -16.18
C PHE A 140 5.14 -3.10 -16.88
N GLN A 141 4.98 -3.81 -18.00
CA GLN A 141 6.09 -4.24 -18.86
C GLN A 141 6.18 -3.39 -20.14
N LEU A 142 5.36 -2.34 -20.28
CA LEU A 142 5.40 -1.46 -21.47
C LEU A 142 6.76 -0.77 -21.66
N ASN A 143 7.52 -0.56 -20.59
CA ASN A 143 8.86 0.03 -20.65
C ASN A 143 9.96 -1.03 -20.87
N GLN A 144 9.61 -2.33 -20.96
CA GLN A 144 10.60 -3.39 -21.08
C GLN A 144 11.39 -3.27 -22.39
N GLY A 145 12.71 -3.20 -22.27
CA GLY A 145 13.60 -2.98 -23.42
C GLY A 145 13.63 -1.55 -23.97
N ALA A 146 12.89 -0.62 -23.35
CA ALA A 146 13.03 0.80 -23.63
C ALA A 146 14.29 1.37 -22.94
N LYS A 147 14.68 2.60 -23.29
CA LYS A 147 15.83 3.27 -22.65
C LYS A 147 15.59 3.52 -21.16
N GLU A 148 14.33 3.73 -20.83
CA GLU A 148 13.78 3.96 -19.50
C GLU A 148 13.35 2.66 -18.80
N ASP A 149 13.77 1.48 -19.27
CA ASP A 149 13.49 0.23 -18.57
C ASP A 149 14.05 0.28 -17.13
N GLY A 150 13.33 -0.35 -16.20
CA GLY A 150 13.68 -0.37 -14.79
C GLY A 150 12.63 -1.06 -13.92
N PRO A 151 12.91 -1.22 -12.62
CA PRO A 151 12.06 -2.00 -11.72
C PRO A 151 10.76 -1.27 -11.35
N PHE A 152 10.63 0.02 -11.63
CA PHE A 152 9.49 0.85 -11.20
C PHE A 152 8.51 1.14 -12.34
N VAL A 153 7.32 1.65 -12.02
CA VAL A 153 6.30 2.05 -13.01
C VAL A 153 6.87 3.09 -13.97
N MET A 154 7.66 4.01 -13.44
CA MET A 154 8.33 5.06 -14.21
C MET A 154 9.77 4.69 -14.60
N GLY A 155 10.04 3.40 -14.76
CA GLY A 155 11.36 2.90 -15.17
C GLY A 155 12.33 2.84 -14.01
N ASN A 156 13.35 3.70 -14.02
CA ASN A 156 14.35 3.78 -12.96
C ASN A 156 13.97 4.73 -11.82
N LEU A 157 12.82 5.39 -11.92
CA LEU A 157 12.33 6.34 -10.93
C LEU A 157 11.19 5.71 -10.12
N ALA A 158 11.38 5.60 -8.81
CA ALA A 158 10.32 5.17 -7.91
C ALA A 158 9.21 6.22 -7.86
N SER A 159 7.96 5.76 -7.82
CA SER A 159 6.78 6.62 -7.81
C SER A 159 5.82 6.20 -6.69
N PHE A 160 4.85 7.05 -6.33
CA PHE A 160 3.80 6.70 -5.38
C PHE A 160 3.07 5.40 -5.78
N THR A 161 2.85 5.18 -7.08
CA THR A 161 2.23 3.95 -7.59
C THR A 161 3.05 2.70 -7.23
N ASP A 162 4.38 2.76 -7.27
CA ASP A 162 5.24 1.66 -6.82
C ASP A 162 5.04 1.36 -5.35
N PHE A 163 4.99 2.39 -4.50
CA PHE A 163 4.72 2.23 -3.06
C PHE A 163 3.30 1.74 -2.77
N ALA A 164 2.31 2.09 -3.58
CA ALA A 164 0.95 1.55 -3.45
C ALA A 164 0.91 0.04 -3.74
N ILE A 165 1.61 -0.42 -4.80
CA ILE A 165 1.77 -1.85 -5.12
C ILE A 165 2.58 -2.55 -4.02
N GLY A 166 3.69 -1.93 -3.62
CA GLY A 166 4.55 -2.40 -2.53
C GLY A 166 3.79 -2.59 -1.22
N GLY A 167 2.91 -1.66 -0.86
CA GLY A 167 2.07 -1.76 0.34
C GLY A 167 1.16 -3.00 0.33
N LEU A 168 0.55 -3.34 -0.81
CA LEU A 168 -0.25 -4.56 -0.95
C LEU A 168 0.60 -5.83 -0.83
N ILE A 169 1.77 -5.84 -1.48
CA ILE A 169 2.73 -6.95 -1.41
C ILE A 169 3.23 -7.15 0.02
N PHE A 170 3.66 -6.06 0.67
CA PHE A 170 4.13 -6.07 2.05
C PHE A 170 3.05 -6.60 2.99
N TRP A 171 1.80 -6.16 2.82
CA TRP A 171 0.72 -6.61 3.66
C TRP A 171 0.45 -8.11 3.50
N LEU A 172 0.43 -8.63 2.26
CA LEU A 172 0.32 -10.06 2.00
C LEU A 172 1.44 -10.84 2.69
N ARG A 173 2.71 -10.44 2.46
CA ARG A 173 3.89 -11.07 3.08
C ARG A 173 3.78 -11.11 4.59
N ARG A 174 3.43 -9.98 5.20
CA ARG A 174 3.35 -9.85 6.65
C ARG A 174 2.22 -10.69 7.24
N ALA A 175 1.09 -10.76 6.55
CA ALA A 175 -0.09 -11.53 6.96
C ALA A 175 0.11 -13.04 6.82
N GLU A 176 0.80 -13.49 5.77
CA GLU A 176 1.16 -14.91 5.64
C GLU A 176 2.17 -15.33 6.72
N GLY A 177 3.21 -14.52 6.94
CA GLY A 177 4.34 -14.90 7.78
C GLY A 177 5.05 -16.18 7.28
N GLY A 178 6.03 -16.65 8.04
CA GLY A 178 6.67 -17.96 7.82
C GLY A 178 7.06 -18.24 6.36
N ASP A 179 6.48 -19.31 5.79
CA ASP A 179 6.79 -19.80 4.45
C ASP A 179 6.27 -18.94 3.29
N MET A 180 5.36 -17.99 3.55
CA MET A 180 4.80 -17.03 2.57
C MET A 180 4.49 -17.65 1.18
N PRO A 181 3.59 -18.66 1.10
CA PRO A 181 3.37 -19.41 -0.14
C PRO A 181 2.86 -18.54 -1.29
N ARG A 182 1.93 -17.60 -1.04
CA ARG A 182 1.42 -16.71 -2.10
C ARG A 182 2.46 -15.71 -2.54
N TRP A 183 3.26 -15.18 -1.62
CA TRP A 183 4.39 -14.34 -2.02
C TRP A 183 5.36 -15.09 -2.94
N LYS A 184 5.70 -16.35 -2.63
CA LYS A 184 6.54 -17.19 -3.50
C LYS A 184 5.95 -17.29 -4.91
N GLU A 185 4.65 -17.54 -5.05
CA GLU A 185 3.99 -17.52 -6.36
C GLU A 185 4.09 -16.14 -7.04
N VAL A 186 3.77 -15.06 -6.32
CA VAL A 186 3.84 -13.69 -6.84
C VAL A 186 5.24 -13.35 -7.35
N THR A 187 6.30 -13.89 -6.75
CA THR A 187 7.68 -13.68 -7.21
C THR A 187 7.97 -14.27 -8.57
N GLU A 188 7.20 -15.25 -9.03
CA GLU A 188 7.38 -15.91 -10.34
C GLU A 188 6.49 -15.26 -11.42
N TRP A 189 5.45 -14.55 -11.02
CA TRP A 189 4.48 -13.96 -11.94
C TRP A 189 5.13 -12.95 -12.90
N HIS A 190 4.69 -13.01 -14.16
CA HIS A 190 5.12 -12.11 -15.23
C HIS A 190 6.65 -12.05 -15.39
N GLY A 191 7.30 -13.22 -15.38
CA GLY A 191 8.75 -13.32 -15.52
C GLY A 191 9.50 -12.63 -14.37
N GLY A 192 8.97 -12.71 -13.16
CA GLY A 192 9.55 -12.14 -11.95
C GLY A 192 9.47 -10.62 -11.82
N ARG A 193 8.51 -9.97 -12.49
CA ARG A 193 8.34 -8.50 -12.44
C ARG A 193 8.14 -7.96 -11.03
N TRP A 194 7.35 -8.67 -10.22
CA TRP A 194 7.02 -8.23 -8.85
C TRP A 194 8.15 -8.50 -7.86
N ALA A 195 8.92 -9.57 -8.07
CA ALA A 195 10.15 -9.79 -7.32
C ALA A 195 11.14 -8.65 -7.53
N ARG A 196 11.33 -8.20 -8.78
CA ARG A 196 12.19 -7.06 -9.11
C ARG A 196 11.69 -5.74 -8.51
N LEU A 197 10.38 -5.47 -8.60
CA LEU A 197 9.78 -4.29 -7.97
C LEU A 197 10.03 -4.30 -6.46
N TRP A 198 9.73 -5.42 -5.82
CA TRP A 198 9.84 -5.56 -4.38
C TRP A 198 11.29 -5.42 -3.90
N ALA A 199 12.24 -6.06 -4.57
CA ALA A 199 13.66 -5.91 -4.25
C ALA A 199 14.14 -4.46 -4.35
N ALA A 200 13.67 -3.71 -5.36
CA ALA A 200 14.00 -2.29 -5.51
C ALA A 200 13.38 -1.42 -4.39
N LEU A 201 12.16 -1.74 -3.94
CA LEU A 201 11.52 -1.07 -2.80
C LEU A 201 12.22 -1.40 -1.47
N GLU A 202 12.69 -2.64 -1.27
CA GLU A 202 13.44 -3.03 -0.07
C GLU A 202 14.76 -2.25 0.06
N ILE A 203 15.44 -1.97 -1.06
CA ILE A 203 16.64 -1.12 -1.05
C ILE A 203 16.28 0.29 -0.54
N ILE A 204 15.20 0.88 -1.05
CA ILE A 204 14.73 2.21 -0.61
C ILE A 204 14.40 2.20 0.89
N GLU A 205 13.71 1.16 1.38
CA GLU A 205 13.37 1.01 2.79
C GLU A 205 14.62 0.93 3.68
N GLN A 206 15.61 0.11 3.28
CA GLN A 206 16.87 -0.03 4.00
C GLN A 206 17.65 1.27 4.04
N ASP A 207 17.74 1.99 2.92
CA ASP A 207 18.46 3.26 2.85
C ASP A 207 17.75 4.36 3.66
N SER A 208 16.42 4.33 3.74
CA SER A 208 15.62 5.32 4.50
C SER A 208 15.65 5.12 6.02
N THR A 209 16.05 3.93 6.49
CA THR A 209 16.12 3.61 7.94
C THR A 209 17.50 3.85 8.54
N ARG A 210 18.49 4.22 7.70
CA ARG A 210 19.82 4.63 8.16
C ARG A 210 19.72 6.04 8.75
N VAL A 211 19.80 6.12 10.06
CA VAL A 211 20.03 7.38 10.76
C VAL A 211 21.54 7.60 10.75
N ASP A 212 22.01 8.43 9.82
CA ASP A 212 23.39 8.96 9.86
C ASP A 212 23.55 9.98 11.00
#